data_AF-A0A255PAK7-F1
#
_entry.id   AF-A0A255PAK7-F1
#
_cell.length_a   1.000
_cell.length_b   1.000
_cell.length_c   1.000
_cell.angle_alpha   90.00
_cell.angle_beta   90.00
_cell.angle_gamma   90.00
#
_symmetry.space_group_name_H-M   'P 1'
#
loop_
_entity.id
_entity.type
_entity.pdbx_description
1 polymer ?
#
loop_
_entity_poly.entity_id
_entity_poly.type
_entity_poly.pdbx_seq_one_letter_code
_entity_poly.pdbx_strand_id
1 'polypeptide(L)'
;MNTGRIRWGQPASGGNVSGYDFEGHPMEAILNGREFPIGKFTHYNYPILLSGQSQFWVYLTVKVHFENGNFDRDINVRFRHDETPNQGPHPNDVVLLQEFHVPEKVYVDNVEYDVEITGFRRMGETQTATAFNVPEGQTDSAWVYARFQRAAAVES
;
A
#
# COMPACT_ATOMS: atom_id res chain seq x y z
N MET A 1 -11.80 -14.29 0.50
CA MET A 1 -10.37 -14.65 0.63
C MET A 1 -9.63 -13.40 1.08
N ASN A 2 -9.10 -13.40 2.31
CA ASN A 2 -8.15 -12.38 2.79
C ASN A 2 -6.76 -12.91 2.49
N THR A 3 -6.27 -12.70 1.27
CA THR A 3 -4.89 -13.04 0.92
C THR A 3 -4.11 -11.75 0.79
N GLY A 4 -3.00 -11.63 1.51
CA GLY A 4 -2.01 -10.56 1.29
C GLY A 4 -1.22 -10.80 0.01
N ARG A 5 -1.86 -11.31 -1.05
CA ARG A 5 -1.21 -11.73 -2.30
C ARG A 5 -2.16 -11.62 -3.47
N ILE A 6 -1.68 -11.01 -4.54
CA ILE A 6 -2.30 -11.03 -5.87
C ILE A 6 -1.23 -11.25 -6.94
N ARG A 7 -1.59 -11.91 -8.04
CA ARG A 7 -0.73 -12.13 -9.22
C ARG A 7 -1.55 -11.89 -10.48
N TRP A 8 -0.94 -11.37 -11.54
CA TRP A 8 -1.62 -11.08 -12.80
C TRP A 8 -0.68 -11.24 -14.00
N GLY A 9 -1.30 -11.22 -15.18
CA GLY A 9 -0.61 -11.31 -16.45
C GLY A 9 -0.27 -12.74 -16.88
N GLN A 10 -0.05 -12.89 -18.18
CA GLN A 10 0.53 -14.10 -18.75
C GLN A 10 2.02 -13.83 -18.96
N PRO A 11 2.95 -14.65 -18.47
CA PRO A 11 4.38 -14.44 -18.70
C PRO A 11 4.74 -14.30 -20.19
N ALA A 12 5.57 -13.32 -20.53
CA ALA A 12 6.00 -13.07 -21.92
C ALA A 12 6.96 -14.14 -22.45
N SER A 13 7.64 -14.84 -21.55
CA SER A 13 8.38 -16.09 -21.79
C SER A 13 8.11 -17.02 -20.59
N GLY A 14 8.65 -18.24 -20.55
CA GLY A 14 8.38 -19.23 -19.48
C GLY A 14 8.82 -18.87 -18.04
N GLY A 15 8.80 -17.59 -17.66
CA GLY A 15 9.16 -17.02 -16.37
C GLY A 15 7.96 -16.65 -15.49
N ASN A 16 8.20 -15.73 -14.55
CA ASN A 16 7.26 -15.32 -13.50
C ASN A 16 6.16 -14.36 -14.00
N VAL A 17 5.13 -14.20 -13.18
CA VAL A 17 4.04 -13.24 -13.35
C VAL A 17 4.22 -12.03 -12.43
N SER A 18 3.74 -10.86 -12.86
CA SER A 18 3.68 -9.67 -12.03
C SER A 18 2.71 -9.83 -10.86
N GLY A 19 2.90 -9.04 -9.81
CA GLY A 19 2.22 -9.31 -8.55
C GLY A 19 2.54 -8.40 -7.40
N TYR A 20 1.70 -8.48 -6.37
CA TYR A 20 1.99 -7.93 -5.06
C TYR A 20 1.88 -8.98 -3.95
N ASP A 21 2.75 -8.86 -2.96
CA ASP A 21 2.52 -9.40 -1.63
C ASP A 21 2.44 -8.27 -0.60
N PHE A 22 1.60 -8.48 0.42
CA PHE A 22 1.48 -7.63 1.59
C PHE A 22 1.56 -8.50 2.84
N GLU A 23 2.52 -8.20 3.69
CA GLU A 23 2.70 -8.83 4.99
C GLU A 23 2.44 -7.80 6.08
N GLY A 24 1.41 -8.04 6.91
CA GLY A 24 1.13 -7.19 8.06
C GLY A 24 2.27 -7.21 9.06
N HIS A 25 2.44 -6.11 9.79
CA HIS A 25 3.51 -5.97 10.79
C HIS A 25 2.92 -5.72 12.17
N PRO A 26 3.14 -6.61 13.15
CA PRO A 26 2.64 -6.40 14.49
C PRO A 26 3.38 -5.22 15.12
N MET A 27 2.63 -4.17 15.47
CA MET A 27 3.16 -3.04 16.21
C MET A 27 2.07 -2.28 16.96
N GLU A 28 2.50 -1.46 17.92
CA GLU A 28 1.62 -0.51 18.59
C GLU A 28 1.27 0.64 17.64
N ALA A 29 -0.04 0.90 17.47
CA ALA A 29 -0.50 2.05 16.71
C ALA A 29 -0.06 3.36 17.39
N ILE A 30 0.53 4.28 16.62
CA ILE A 30 0.98 5.58 17.15
C ILE A 30 -0.11 6.64 16.91
N LEU A 31 -0.81 7.02 17.97
CA LEU A 31 -1.98 7.91 17.93
C LEU A 31 -1.66 9.40 18.10
N ASN A 32 -0.39 9.81 17.96
CA ASN A 32 0.05 11.19 18.20
C ASN A 32 0.42 11.96 16.92
N GLY A 33 -0.06 11.50 15.76
CA GLY A 33 0.23 12.12 14.47
C GLY A 33 1.59 11.79 13.86
N ARG A 34 2.38 10.88 14.47
CA ARG A 34 3.60 10.37 13.86
C ARG A 34 3.29 9.22 12.90
N GLU A 35 4.10 9.10 11.85
CA GLU A 35 4.02 7.98 10.92
C GLU A 35 4.51 6.68 11.58
N PHE A 36 3.90 5.55 11.23
CA PHE A 36 4.34 4.22 11.61
C PHE A 36 4.06 3.19 10.51
N PRO A 37 4.92 2.17 10.32
CA PRO A 37 4.71 1.15 9.31
C PRO A 37 3.59 0.18 9.71
N ILE A 38 2.66 -0.09 8.79
CA ILE A 38 1.53 -1.02 8.99
C ILE A 38 1.76 -2.39 8.33
N GLY A 39 2.75 -2.47 7.44
CA GLY A 39 3.11 -3.72 6.78
C GLY A 39 4.13 -3.51 5.66
N LYS A 40 4.69 -4.63 5.21
CA LYS A 40 5.63 -4.69 4.11
C LYS A 40 4.88 -4.99 2.82
N PHE A 41 5.06 -4.15 1.82
CA PHE A 41 4.56 -4.30 0.47
C PHE A 41 5.70 -4.72 -0.45
N THR A 42 5.50 -5.81 -1.20
CA THR A 42 6.46 -6.33 -2.17
C THR A 42 5.84 -6.31 -3.55
N HIS A 43 6.52 -5.67 -4.51
CA HIS A 43 6.12 -5.63 -5.91
C HIS A 43 7.04 -6.51 -6.73
N TYR A 44 6.43 -7.48 -7.39
CA TYR A 44 7.04 -8.34 -8.40
C TYR A 44 6.70 -7.75 -9.76
N ASN A 45 7.66 -7.08 -10.40
CA ASN A 45 7.50 -6.58 -11.75
C ASN A 45 8.21 -7.54 -12.71
N TYR A 46 7.44 -8.27 -13.52
CA TYR A 46 7.98 -9.25 -14.46
C TYR A 46 7.38 -9.09 -15.86
N PRO A 47 8.12 -9.48 -16.91
CA PRO A 47 7.60 -9.40 -18.27
C PRO A 47 6.34 -10.23 -18.49
N ILE A 48 5.23 -9.53 -18.73
CA ILE A 48 3.94 -10.13 -19.05
C ILE A 48 3.41 -9.66 -20.42
N LEU A 49 2.59 -10.51 -21.03
CA LEU A 49 1.76 -10.15 -22.17
C LEU A 49 0.50 -9.45 -21.65
N LEU A 50 0.34 -8.19 -22.02
CA LEU A 50 -0.87 -7.43 -21.75
C LEU A 50 -1.96 -7.81 -22.76
N SER A 51 -3.00 -8.50 -22.29
CA SER A 51 -4.23 -8.75 -23.05
C SER A 51 -5.38 -7.80 -22.69
N GLY A 52 -5.13 -6.86 -21.76
CA GLY A 52 -6.12 -5.93 -21.21
C GLY A 52 -5.53 -4.56 -20.88
N GLN A 53 -6.16 -3.84 -19.94
CA GLN A 53 -5.69 -2.51 -19.52
C GLN A 53 -4.35 -2.62 -18.78
N SER A 54 -3.40 -1.77 -19.15
CA SER A 54 -2.13 -1.60 -18.43
C SER A 54 -2.29 -0.88 -17.09
N GLN A 55 -3.43 -0.22 -16.88
CA GLN A 55 -3.71 0.52 -15.67
C GLN A 55 -4.93 -0.06 -14.96
N PHE A 56 -4.79 -0.34 -13.67
CA PHE A 56 -5.89 -0.84 -12.86
C PHE A 56 -5.74 -0.43 -11.40
N TRP A 57 -6.82 -0.58 -10.65
CA TRP A 57 -6.87 -0.29 -9.22
C TRP A 57 -6.69 -1.56 -8.41
N VAL A 58 -5.89 -1.46 -7.36
CA VAL A 58 -5.75 -2.49 -6.34
C VAL A 58 -6.29 -1.96 -5.02
N TYR A 59 -7.06 -2.80 -4.34
CA TYR A 59 -7.68 -2.52 -3.05
C TYR A 59 -7.11 -3.47 -2.02
N LEU A 60 -6.56 -2.93 -0.94
CA LEU A 60 -5.98 -3.67 0.17
C LEU A 60 -6.72 -3.29 1.44
N THR A 61 -7.35 -4.25 2.10
CA THR A 61 -7.89 -4.07 3.44
C THR A 61 -6.89 -4.59 4.46
N VAL A 62 -6.33 -3.68 5.26
CA VAL A 62 -5.42 -3.99 6.36
C VAL A 62 -6.22 -4.02 7.65
N LYS A 63 -6.27 -5.18 8.30
CA LYS A 63 -6.88 -5.32 9.62
C LYS A 63 -5.87 -4.94 10.71
N VAL A 64 -6.16 -3.90 11.47
CA VAL A 64 -5.39 -3.46 12.63
C VAL A 64 -6.10 -3.88 13.90
N HIS A 65 -5.38 -4.58 14.76
CA HIS A 65 -5.88 -4.98 16.06
C HIS A 65 -5.43 -3.98 17.12
N PHE A 66 -6.37 -3.46 17.90
CA PHE A 66 -6.11 -2.61 19.06
C PHE A 66 -6.24 -3.44 20.33
N GLU A 67 -5.11 -3.71 20.99
CA GLU A 67 -5.10 -4.48 22.23
C GLU A 67 -5.86 -3.78 23.35
N ASN A 68 -5.78 -2.44 23.42
CA ASN A 68 -6.61 -1.66 24.35
C ASN A 68 -8.06 -1.66 23.86
N GLY A 69 -8.93 -2.34 24.59
CA GLY A 69 -10.33 -2.56 24.22
C GLY A 69 -10.59 -3.80 23.35
N ASN A 70 -9.54 -4.52 22.94
CA ASN A 70 -9.59 -5.79 22.20
C ASN A 70 -10.55 -5.75 21.00
N PHE A 71 -10.28 -4.87 20.03
CA PHE A 71 -11.11 -4.72 18.85
C PHE A 71 -10.27 -4.57 17.57
N ASP A 72 -10.88 -4.96 16.45
CA ASP A 72 -10.29 -4.82 15.12
C ASP A 72 -10.86 -3.59 14.39
N ARG A 73 -10.04 -3.00 13.52
CA ARG A 73 -10.46 -2.03 12.51
C ARG A 73 -9.86 -2.39 11.17
N ASP A 74 -10.65 -2.20 10.13
CA ASP A 74 -10.19 -2.31 8.77
C ASP A 74 -9.70 -0.93 8.32
N ILE A 75 -8.56 -0.91 7.64
CA ILE A 75 -8.00 0.24 6.95
C ILE A 75 -7.97 -0.10 5.47
N ASN A 76 -8.65 0.68 4.65
CA ASN A 76 -8.77 0.42 3.22
C ASN A 76 -7.80 1.29 2.44
N VAL A 77 -6.83 0.63 1.81
CA VAL A 77 -5.83 1.29 0.97
C VAL A 77 -6.12 1.02 -0.49
N ARG A 78 -6.02 2.08 -1.30
CA ARG A 78 -6.22 2.00 -2.75
C ARG A 78 -4.98 2.51 -3.49
N PHE A 79 -4.50 1.73 -4.44
CA PHE A 79 -3.36 2.08 -5.27
C PHE A 79 -3.71 1.92 -6.75
N ARG A 80 -3.17 2.79 -7.60
CA ARG A 80 -3.16 2.60 -9.04
C ARG A 80 -1.90 1.86 -9.44
N HIS A 81 -2.03 0.76 -10.16
CA HIS A 81 -0.92 0.15 -10.89
C HIS A 81 -0.87 0.73 -12.30
N ASP A 82 0.34 0.93 -12.80
CA ASP A 82 0.63 1.27 -14.19
C ASP A 82 1.71 0.31 -14.70
N GLU A 83 1.27 -0.67 -15.49
CA GLU A 83 2.15 -1.58 -16.23
C GLU A 83 2.68 -0.85 -17.46
N THR A 84 3.95 -0.47 -17.42
CA THR A 84 4.51 0.37 -18.48
C THR A 84 4.87 -0.47 -19.70
N PRO A 85 4.67 0.01 -20.94
CA PRO A 85 5.16 -0.69 -22.11
C PRO A 85 6.68 -0.88 -22.00
N ASN A 86 7.17 -2.11 -22.22
CA ASN A 86 8.59 -2.47 -22.12
C ASN A 86 9.46 -1.94 -23.28
N GLN A 87 9.16 -0.76 -23.80
CA GLN A 87 9.89 -0.09 -24.88
C GLN A 87 10.69 1.09 -24.30
N GLY A 88 12.02 1.03 -24.40
CA GLY A 88 12.92 2.12 -23.97
C GLY A 88 13.86 1.75 -22.83
N PRO A 89 14.62 2.72 -22.27
CA PRO A 89 15.75 2.43 -21.37
C PRO A 89 15.35 1.95 -19.97
N HIS A 90 14.15 2.29 -19.49
CA HIS A 90 13.67 1.94 -18.14
C HIS A 90 12.14 1.81 -18.08
N PRO A 91 11.54 0.68 -18.49
CA PRO A 91 10.11 0.45 -18.27
C PRO A 91 9.91 0.01 -16.82
N ASN A 92 9.89 0.97 -15.90
CA ASN A 92 9.55 0.68 -14.52
C ASN A 92 8.03 0.70 -14.39
N ASP A 93 7.49 -0.35 -13.79
CA ASP A 93 6.11 -0.32 -13.38
C ASP A 93 5.94 0.52 -12.12
N VAL A 94 4.83 1.24 -12.08
CA VAL A 94 4.60 2.27 -11.08
C VAL A 94 3.36 1.95 -10.27
N VAL A 95 3.55 1.87 -8.96
CA VAL A 95 2.44 1.90 -8.00
C VAL A 95 2.29 3.33 -7.51
N LEU A 96 1.10 3.89 -7.67
CA LEU A 96 0.77 5.23 -7.20
C LEU A 96 -0.29 5.15 -6.11
N LEU A 97 0.05 5.63 -4.93
CA LEU A 97 -0.91 6.02 -3.91
C LEU A 97 -1.70 7.22 -4.45
N GLN A 98 -3.03 7.11 -4.54
CA GLN A 98 -3.84 8.22 -5.00
C GLN A 98 -3.91 9.31 -3.92
N GLU A 99 -3.82 10.59 -4.30
CA GLU A 99 -3.97 11.77 -3.43
C GLU A 99 -5.38 11.94 -2.80
N PHE A 100 -6.33 11.04 -3.09
CA PHE A 100 -7.68 11.15 -2.52
C PHE A 100 -7.83 10.21 -1.33
N HIS A 101 -7.47 10.71 -0.16
CA HIS A 101 -7.95 10.16 1.09
C HIS A 101 -9.04 11.08 1.64
N VAL A 102 -10.29 10.62 1.58
CA VAL A 102 -11.16 10.93 2.72
C VAL A 102 -10.51 10.15 3.87
N PRO A 103 -10.05 10.82 4.94
CA PRO A 103 -9.46 10.10 6.06
C PRO A 103 -10.44 9.03 6.53
N GLU A 104 -9.97 7.81 6.64
CA GLU A 104 -10.78 6.77 7.25
C GLU A 104 -10.85 7.09 8.75
N LYS A 105 -12.07 7.07 9.29
CA LYS A 105 -12.29 7.40 10.69
C LYS A 105 -12.17 6.15 11.53
N VAL A 106 -11.28 6.18 12.52
CA VAL A 106 -11.13 5.12 13.51
C VAL A 106 -11.39 5.68 14.90
N TYR A 107 -12.23 4.99 15.67
CA TYR A 107 -12.44 5.29 17.08
C TYR A 107 -11.57 4.38 17.95
N VAL A 108 -10.73 5.00 18.78
CA VAL A 108 -9.95 4.34 19.85
C VAL A 108 -10.32 5.01 21.16
N ASP A 109 -10.80 4.23 22.14
CA ASP A 109 -11.25 4.74 23.45
C ASP A 109 -12.23 5.93 23.34
N ASN A 110 -13.20 5.83 22.43
CA ASN A 110 -14.17 6.88 22.09
C ASN A 110 -13.57 8.19 21.53
N VAL A 111 -12.28 8.22 21.20
CA VAL A 111 -11.64 9.32 20.51
C VAL A 111 -11.58 9.01 19.01
N GLU A 112 -12.05 9.93 18.19
CA GLU A 112 -11.99 9.82 16.73
C GLU A 112 -10.60 10.22 16.20
N TYR A 113 -10.08 9.39 15.32
CA TYR A 113 -8.83 9.60 14.59
C TYR A 113 -9.09 9.54 13.09
N ASP A 114 -8.53 10.52 12.40
CA ASP A 114 -8.35 10.49 10.95
C ASP A 114 -7.11 9.63 10.65
N VAL A 115 -7.30 8.61 9.81
CA VAL A 115 -6.25 7.71 9.34
C VAL A 115 -5.84 8.09 7.93
N GLU A 116 -4.54 8.29 7.75
CA GLU A 116 -3.93 8.60 6.46
C GLU A 116 -2.84 7.57 6.14
N ILE A 117 -2.86 7.01 4.94
CA ILE A 117 -1.70 6.30 4.40
C ILE A 117 -0.76 7.34 3.81
N THR A 118 0.43 7.46 4.38
CA THR A 118 1.37 8.53 4.02
C THR A 118 2.32 8.15 2.90
N GLY A 119 2.47 6.85 2.63
CA GLY A 119 3.15 6.34 1.44
C GLY A 119 4.04 5.13 1.71
N PHE A 120 4.95 4.90 0.78
CA PHE A 120 5.93 3.83 0.79
C PHE A 120 7.28 4.35 1.25
N ARG A 121 8.04 3.55 2.00
CA ARG A 121 9.44 3.85 2.34
C ARG A 121 10.27 2.58 2.27
N ARG A 122 11.29 2.59 1.43
CA ARG A 122 12.26 1.48 1.34
C ARG A 122 13.15 1.44 2.58
N MET A 123 13.76 0.29 2.80
CA MET A 123 14.80 0.18 3.81
C MET A 123 15.95 1.15 3.50
N GLY A 124 16.28 2.02 4.46
CA GLY A 124 17.33 3.03 4.32
C GLY A 124 16.86 4.40 3.84
N GLU A 125 15.62 4.52 3.34
CA GLU A 125 15.01 5.82 3.07
C GLU A 125 14.51 6.47 4.37
N THR A 126 14.51 7.80 4.44
CA THR A 126 14.08 8.57 5.61
C THR A 126 12.70 9.22 5.45
N GLN A 127 12.17 9.26 4.23
CA GLN A 127 10.89 9.89 3.88
C GLN A 127 9.99 8.90 3.16
N THR A 128 8.69 9.11 3.25
CA THR A 128 7.68 8.36 2.49
C THR A 128 7.54 8.96 1.10
N ALA A 129 7.26 8.11 0.11
CA ALA A 129 6.94 8.48 -1.25
C ALA A 129 5.56 7.95 -1.62
N THR A 130 4.79 8.73 -2.37
CA THR A 130 3.47 8.31 -2.90
C THR A 130 3.58 7.43 -4.14
N ALA A 131 4.78 7.33 -4.73
CA ALA A 131 5.09 6.47 -5.86
C ALA A 131 6.11 5.39 -5.46
N PHE A 132 5.85 4.15 -5.88
CA PHE A 132 6.77 3.03 -5.73
C PHE A 132 7.02 2.38 -7.09
N ASN A 133 8.24 2.58 -7.60
CA ASN A 133 8.68 2.13 -8.91
C ASN A 133 9.54 0.88 -8.77
N VAL A 134 9.30 -0.15 -9.59
CA VAL A 134 10.13 -1.35 -9.65
C VAL A 134 10.56 -1.61 -11.09
N PRO A 135 11.86 -1.79 -11.37
CA PRO A 135 12.31 -2.10 -12.73
C PRO A 135 11.76 -3.43 -13.25
N GLU A 136 11.54 -3.49 -14.56
CA GLU A 136 11.12 -4.71 -15.24
C GLU A 136 12.04 -5.90 -14.92
N GLY A 137 11.41 -7.06 -14.67
CA GLY A 137 12.09 -8.29 -14.27
C GLY A 137 12.62 -8.33 -12.83
N GLN A 138 12.35 -7.30 -12.01
CA GLN A 138 12.83 -7.23 -10.63
C GLN A 138 11.71 -7.40 -9.60
N THR A 139 12.16 -7.59 -8.35
CA THR A 139 11.30 -7.56 -7.18
C THR A 139 11.90 -6.58 -6.20
N ASP A 140 11.05 -5.71 -5.64
CA ASP A 140 11.46 -4.76 -4.62
C ASP A 140 10.40 -4.67 -3.52
N SER A 141 10.79 -4.18 -2.35
CA SER A 141 9.90 -4.05 -1.19
C SER A 141 10.03 -2.70 -0.51
N ALA A 142 8.90 -2.21 -0.02
CA ALA A 142 8.83 -1.02 0.81
C ALA A 142 7.85 -1.25 1.97
N TRP A 143 8.05 -0.53 3.06
CA TRP A 143 7.07 -0.45 4.14
C TRP A 143 5.97 0.53 3.73
N VAL A 144 4.72 0.16 4.00
CA VAL A 144 3.57 1.08 3.91
C VAL A 144 3.43 1.77 5.25
N TYR A 145 3.39 3.10 5.25
CA TYR A 145 3.26 3.91 6.45
C TYR A 145 1.87 4.51 6.56
N ALA A 146 1.39 4.61 7.80
CA ALA A 146 0.16 5.31 8.15
C ALA A 146 0.43 6.36 9.24
N ARG A 147 -0.47 7.33 9.32
CA ARG A 147 -0.51 8.36 10.36
C ARG A 147 -1.92 8.44 10.93
N PHE A 148 -2.00 8.45 12.25
CA PHE A 148 -3.26 8.60 12.99
C PHE A 148 -3.24 9.96 13.67
N GLN A 149 -4.17 10.83 13.27
CA GLN A 149 -4.29 12.17 13.83
C GLN A 149 -5.67 12.31 14.47
N ARG A 150 -5.74 12.86 15.68
CA ARG A 150 -7.06 13.16 16.30
C ARG A 150 -7.85 14.04 15.34
N ALA A 151 -9.10 13.67 15.09
CA ALA A 151 -10.01 14.51 14.32
C ALA A 151 -10.17 15.86 15.03
N ALA A 152 -10.16 16.94 14.26
CA ALA A 152 -10.48 18.26 14.80
C ALA A 152 -11.90 18.23 15.40
N ALA A 153 -12.11 18.90 16.54
CA ALA A 153 -13.46 19.10 17.04
C ALA A 153 -14.26 19.85 15.97
N VAL A 154 -15.40 19.30 15.57
CA VAL A 154 -16.35 20.04 14.74
C VAL A 154 -16.88 21.17 15.62
N GLU A 155 -16.45 22.41 15.37
CA GLU A 155 -17.03 23.57 16.04
C GLU A 155 -18.52 23.63 15.66
N SER A 156 -19.38 23.57 16.68
CA SER A 156 -20.83 23.67 16.60
C SER A 156 -21.31 25.11 16.49
#